data_AF-D2SBR3-F1
#
_entry.id   AF-D2SBR3-F1
#
_cell.length_a   1.000
_cell.length_b   1.000
_cell.length_c   1.000
_cell.angle_alpha   90.00
_cell.angle_beta   90.00
_cell.angle_gamma   90.00
#
_symmetry.space_group_name_H-M   'P 1'
#
loop_
_entity.id
_entity.type
_entity.pdbx_description
1 polymer ?
#
loop_
_entity_poly.entity_id
_entity_poly.type
_entity_poly.pdbx_seq_one_letter_code
_entity_poly.pdbx_strand_id
1 'polypeptide(L)'
;MGTSYQSPLTESENVVTQVAEAQARRDYAQTPEGQRKANLRRYLNMFGVASSAAAVFAVILGPFAFQWPGRITGAVAASCLFLAAFLPFVGYRTYEKGLGAWNPRARAEALQDLQAKKEKFLAESSLEALLIFNREDMYRYHDIATTVARRASRLSAFAMTVGFLVLVAGAISVVIIQNNTSKIVIAALTALGGLFSGYITKTFFTAEEKAVNQLYKYWQQPREASYLLAAERVARELNDPAKERAYTDVITKALSIVLIKEQLDLEADNVAGNGALTSKPRTRRPRGSTRVQPNNPPAQPNGQGSAAADTA
;
A
#
# COMPACT_ATOMS: atom_id res chain seq x y z
N MET A 1 12.22 35.70 59.51
CA MET A 1 10.98 35.84 58.73
C MET A 1 11.32 36.62 57.47
N GLY A 2 11.67 35.92 56.38
CA GLY A 2 11.94 36.55 55.09
C GLY A 2 10.76 36.29 54.17
N THR A 3 9.96 37.31 53.89
CA THR A 3 8.88 37.26 52.90
C THR A 3 9.52 37.30 51.50
N SER A 4 9.63 36.14 50.86
CA SER A 4 10.02 36.03 49.46
C SER A 4 8.98 36.74 48.59
N TYR A 5 9.35 37.88 48.00
CA TYR A 5 8.57 38.57 46.98
C TYR A 5 8.54 37.70 45.71
N GLN A 6 7.46 36.94 45.50
CA GLN A 6 7.18 36.37 44.18
C GLN A 6 6.87 37.51 43.22
N SER A 7 7.75 37.68 42.24
CA SER A 7 7.63 38.73 41.24
C SER A 7 6.38 38.45 40.36
N PRO A 8 5.40 39.36 40.28
CA PRO A 8 4.14 39.14 39.55
C PRO A 8 4.31 39.01 38.02
N LEU A 9 5.53 39.20 37.50
CA LEU A 9 5.84 39.05 36.08
C LEU A 9 5.91 37.58 35.62
N THR A 10 6.07 36.61 36.52
CA THR A 10 6.11 35.19 36.13
C THR A 10 4.73 34.63 35.77
N GLU A 11 3.64 35.24 36.23
CA GLU A 11 2.29 34.70 36.00
C GLU A 11 1.79 34.99 34.57
N SER A 12 2.08 36.17 34.02
CA SER A 12 1.68 36.52 32.65
C SER A 12 2.46 35.76 31.57
N GLU A 13 3.76 35.51 31.79
CA GLU A 13 4.61 34.75 30.86
C GLU A 13 4.20 33.27 30.78
N ASN A 14 3.75 32.69 31.90
CA ASN A 14 3.22 31.33 31.95
C ASN A 14 1.90 31.19 31.15
N VAL A 15 1.04 32.22 31.18
CA VAL A 15 -0.24 32.19 30.44
C VAL A 15 -0.01 32.24 28.93
N VAL A 16 0.90 33.11 28.45
CA VAL A 16 1.21 33.21 27.01
C VAL A 16 1.79 31.90 26.48
N THR A 17 2.69 31.27 27.24
CA THR A 17 3.31 29.99 26.85
C THR A 17 2.28 28.85 26.78
N GLN A 18 1.34 28.79 27.72
CA GLN A 18 0.27 27.78 27.70
C GLN A 18 -0.69 27.95 26.51
N VAL A 19 -1.04 29.18 26.14
CA VAL A 19 -1.92 29.44 25.00
C VAL A 19 -1.22 29.06 23.68
N ALA A 20 0.07 29.38 23.54
CA ALA A 20 0.86 29.01 22.38
C ALA A 20 0.98 27.48 22.21
N GLU A 21 1.24 26.74 23.30
CA GLU A 21 1.26 25.27 23.26
C GLU A 21 -0.11 24.67 22.91
N ALA A 22 -1.19 25.25 23.44
CA ALA A 22 -2.55 24.78 23.16
C ALA A 22 -2.93 24.98 21.68
N GLN A 23 -2.52 26.10 21.07
CA GLN A 23 -2.67 26.33 19.63
C GLN A 23 -1.83 25.37 18.81
N ALA A 24 -0.54 25.20 19.15
CA ALA A 24 0.33 24.25 18.45
C ALA A 24 -0.23 22.80 18.49
N ARG A 25 -0.85 22.39 19.60
CA ARG A 25 -1.53 21.08 19.70
C ARG A 25 -2.79 20.99 18.84
N ARG A 26 -3.57 22.08 18.74
CA ARG A 26 -4.74 22.14 17.86
C ARG A 26 -4.34 22.10 16.39
N ASP A 27 -3.32 22.85 16.01
CA ASP A 27 -2.80 22.89 14.65
C ASP A 27 -2.20 21.53 14.28
N TYR A 28 -1.41 20.92 15.17
CA TYR A 28 -0.93 19.55 14.99
C TYR A 28 -2.08 18.54 14.86
N ALA A 29 -3.14 18.67 15.66
CA ALA A 29 -4.30 17.77 15.56
C ALA A 29 -5.06 17.91 14.22
N GLN A 30 -5.02 19.10 13.60
CA GLN A 30 -5.55 19.34 12.26
C GLN A 30 -4.62 18.84 11.15
N THR A 31 -3.31 18.70 11.42
CA THR A 31 -2.41 18.08 10.44
C THR A 31 -2.83 16.64 10.12
N PRO A 32 -2.56 16.16 8.90
CA PRO A 32 -2.83 14.77 8.50
C PRO A 32 -2.17 13.75 9.44
N GLU A 33 -1.01 14.07 10.01
CA GLU A 33 -0.32 13.21 10.97
C GLU A 33 -1.04 13.13 12.32
N GLY A 34 -1.53 14.27 12.83
CA GLY A 34 -2.31 14.33 14.05
C GLY A 34 -3.59 13.51 13.95
N GLN A 35 -4.30 13.63 12.83
CA GLN A 35 -5.49 12.81 12.56
C GLN A 35 -5.14 11.32 12.45
N ARG A 36 -4.01 10.97 11.82
CA ARG A 36 -3.54 9.57 11.72
C ARG A 36 -3.25 8.98 13.10
N LYS A 37 -2.55 9.71 13.98
CA LYS A 37 -2.27 9.26 15.37
C LYS A 37 -3.54 9.16 16.21
N ALA A 38 -4.46 10.11 16.10
CA ALA A 38 -5.72 10.10 16.82
C ALA A 38 -6.59 8.90 16.41
N ASN A 39 -6.70 8.63 15.10
CA ASN A 39 -7.40 7.46 14.59
C ASN A 39 -6.70 6.17 15.04
N LEU A 40 -5.37 6.07 14.92
CA LEU A 40 -4.63 4.90 15.38
C LEU A 40 -4.87 4.59 16.88
N ARG A 41 -4.89 5.62 17.74
CA ARG A 41 -5.25 5.46 19.17
C ARG A 41 -6.67 4.95 19.37
N ARG A 42 -7.66 5.49 18.65
CA ARG A 42 -9.05 5.01 18.74
C ARG A 42 -9.16 3.53 18.35
N TYR A 43 -8.46 3.12 17.30
CA TYR A 43 -8.44 1.72 16.87
C TYR A 43 -7.70 0.80 17.85
N LEU A 44 -6.54 1.21 18.37
CA LEU A 44 -5.84 0.48 19.43
C LEU A 44 -6.72 0.29 20.66
N ASN A 45 -7.47 1.33 21.06
CA ASN A 45 -8.41 1.25 22.16
C ASN A 45 -9.59 0.32 21.82
N MET A 46 -10.17 0.40 20.62
CA MET A 46 -11.20 -0.56 20.18
C MET A 46 -10.68 -2.00 20.13
N PHE A 47 -9.45 -2.22 19.70
CA PHE A 47 -8.81 -3.53 19.68
C PHE A 47 -8.57 -4.07 21.09
N GLY A 48 -8.08 -3.22 21.99
CA GLY A 48 -7.90 -3.56 23.40
C GLY A 48 -9.23 -3.97 24.03
N VAL A 49 -10.30 -3.23 23.76
CA VAL A 49 -11.67 -3.53 24.24
C VAL A 49 -12.23 -4.81 23.61
N ALA A 50 -12.03 -5.04 22.31
CA ALA A 50 -12.50 -6.25 21.64
C ALA A 50 -11.73 -7.50 22.11
N SER A 51 -10.41 -7.38 22.30
CA SER A 51 -9.56 -8.45 22.84
C SER A 51 -9.90 -8.76 24.29
N SER A 52 -10.11 -7.75 25.13
CA SER A 52 -10.50 -7.96 26.52
C SER A 52 -11.91 -8.55 26.62
N ALA A 53 -12.85 -8.10 25.79
CA ALA A 53 -14.18 -8.69 25.70
C ALA A 53 -14.13 -10.17 25.29
N ALA A 54 -13.32 -10.52 24.29
CA ALA A 54 -13.14 -11.91 23.87
C ALA A 54 -12.49 -12.78 24.97
N ALA A 55 -11.50 -12.25 25.69
CA ALA A 55 -10.87 -12.93 26.82
C ALA A 55 -11.85 -13.14 27.99
N VAL A 56 -12.62 -12.11 28.35
CA VAL A 56 -13.68 -12.21 29.37
C VAL A 56 -14.75 -13.22 28.94
N PHE A 57 -15.14 -13.22 27.68
CA PHE A 57 -16.11 -14.18 27.14
C PHE A 57 -15.59 -15.63 27.21
N ALA A 58 -14.30 -15.84 26.92
CA ALA A 58 -13.65 -17.15 27.04
C ALA A 58 -13.57 -17.62 28.52
N VAL A 59 -13.28 -16.72 29.46
CA VAL A 59 -13.23 -17.03 30.89
C VAL A 59 -14.63 -17.33 31.45
N ILE A 60 -15.66 -16.57 31.04
CA ILE A 60 -17.03 -16.78 31.51
C ILE A 60 -17.64 -18.07 30.92
N LEU A 61 -17.39 -18.37 29.65
CA LEU A 61 -17.94 -19.56 28.99
C LEU A 61 -17.14 -20.83 29.23
N GLY A 62 -15.86 -20.73 29.58
CA GLY A 62 -15.00 -21.90 29.85
C GLY A 62 -15.59 -22.90 30.84
N PRO A 63 -16.11 -22.47 32.01
CA PRO A 63 -16.75 -23.35 32.98
C PRO A 63 -18.06 -23.98 32.47
N PHE A 64 -18.84 -23.23 31.67
CA PHE A 64 -20.10 -23.72 31.11
C PHE A 64 -19.91 -24.72 29.97
N ALA A 65 -18.81 -24.59 29.21
CA ALA A 65 -18.43 -25.60 28.24
C ALA A 65 -18.20 -26.95 28.94
N PHE A 66 -17.56 -26.99 30.11
CA PHE A 66 -17.25 -28.25 30.80
C PHE A 66 -18.47 -29.13 31.15
N GLN A 67 -19.68 -28.56 31.28
CA GLN A 67 -20.89 -29.32 31.62
C GLN A 67 -21.70 -29.84 30.42
N TRP A 68 -21.36 -29.46 29.19
CA TRP A 68 -22.13 -29.88 28.01
C TRP A 68 -21.65 -31.24 27.48
N PRO A 69 -22.55 -32.20 27.21
CA PRO A 69 -22.18 -33.54 26.77
C PRO A 69 -21.40 -33.53 25.43
N GLY A 70 -20.08 -33.72 25.54
CA GLY A 70 -19.13 -34.38 24.64
C GLY A 70 -18.88 -33.84 23.23
N ARG A 71 -19.84 -33.22 22.55
CA ARG A 71 -19.73 -32.88 21.12
C ARG A 71 -19.84 -31.38 20.80
N ILE A 72 -20.51 -30.61 21.64
CA ILE A 72 -20.77 -29.19 21.37
C ILE A 72 -19.62 -28.31 21.89
N THR A 73 -18.91 -28.76 22.91
CA THR A 73 -17.82 -28.03 23.58
C THR A 73 -16.64 -27.71 22.68
N GLY A 74 -16.18 -28.68 21.89
CA GLY A 74 -15.06 -28.47 20.96
C GLY A 74 -15.42 -27.47 19.85
N ALA A 75 -16.65 -27.53 19.34
CA ALA A 75 -17.10 -26.65 18.27
C ALA A 75 -17.24 -25.19 18.75
N VAL A 76 -17.76 -24.98 19.97
CA VAL A 76 -17.91 -23.63 20.54
C VAL A 76 -16.55 -23.02 20.88
N ALA A 77 -15.65 -23.77 21.51
CA ALA A 77 -14.31 -23.29 21.84
C ALA A 77 -13.51 -22.92 20.57
N ALA A 78 -13.56 -23.76 19.53
CA ALA A 78 -12.91 -23.47 18.25
C ALA A 78 -13.52 -22.25 17.55
N SER A 79 -14.85 -22.08 17.61
CA SER A 79 -15.54 -20.91 17.03
C SER A 79 -15.20 -19.62 17.76
N CYS A 80 -15.08 -19.65 19.09
CA CYS A 80 -14.67 -18.50 19.90
C CYS A 80 -13.21 -18.10 19.61
N LEU A 81 -12.29 -19.05 19.49
CA LEU A 81 -10.91 -18.78 19.08
C LEU A 81 -10.83 -18.21 17.66
N PHE A 82 -11.64 -18.75 16.75
CA PHE A 82 -11.71 -18.24 15.38
C PHE A 82 -12.26 -16.81 15.33
N LEU A 83 -13.34 -16.51 16.06
CA LEU A 83 -13.89 -15.15 16.18
C LEU A 83 -12.90 -14.18 16.82
N ALA A 84 -12.19 -14.61 17.87
CA ALA A 84 -11.16 -13.82 18.55
C ALA A 84 -9.98 -13.49 17.62
N ALA A 85 -9.65 -14.36 16.67
CA ALA A 85 -8.62 -14.10 15.65
C ALA A 85 -9.17 -13.33 14.42
N PHE A 86 -10.44 -13.54 14.06
CA PHE A 86 -11.04 -13.02 12.83
C PHE A 86 -11.55 -11.59 12.96
N LEU A 87 -12.16 -11.22 14.10
CA LEU A 87 -12.59 -9.85 14.38
C LEU A 87 -11.46 -8.81 14.28
N PRO A 88 -10.29 -9.03 14.92
CA PRO A 88 -9.16 -8.13 14.76
C PRO A 88 -8.65 -8.07 13.32
N PHE A 89 -8.67 -9.19 12.59
CA PHE A 89 -8.30 -9.21 11.17
C PHE A 89 -9.26 -8.37 10.30
N VAL A 90 -10.57 -8.55 10.47
CA VAL A 90 -11.57 -7.75 9.73
C VAL A 90 -11.45 -6.28 10.10
N GLY A 91 -11.28 -5.96 11.38
CA GLY A 91 -11.06 -4.59 11.87
C GLY A 91 -9.79 -3.96 11.30
N TYR A 92 -8.70 -4.71 11.21
CA TYR A 92 -7.46 -4.28 10.57
C TYR A 92 -7.65 -4.05 9.06
N ARG A 93 -8.34 -4.95 8.36
CA ARG A 93 -8.66 -4.85 6.93
C ARG A 93 -9.58 -3.66 6.61
N THR A 94 -10.62 -3.43 7.41
CA THR A 94 -11.51 -2.28 7.22
C THR A 94 -10.82 -0.98 7.60
N TYR A 95 -9.94 -0.98 8.60
CA TYR A 95 -9.07 0.14 8.92
C TYR A 95 -8.12 0.48 7.75
N GLU A 96 -7.46 -0.51 7.16
CA GLU A 96 -6.61 -0.29 5.98
C GLU A 96 -7.40 0.23 4.79
N LYS A 97 -8.63 -0.25 4.56
CA LYS A 97 -9.50 0.33 3.53
C LYS A 97 -9.92 1.75 3.86
N GLY A 98 -10.13 2.08 5.13
CA GLY A 98 -10.41 3.45 5.59
C GLY A 98 -9.21 4.39 5.47
N LEU A 99 -7.98 3.90 5.62
CA LEU A 99 -6.75 4.65 5.36
C LEU A 99 -6.34 4.68 3.89
N GLY A 100 -6.70 3.67 3.12
CA GLY A 100 -6.42 3.54 1.68
C GLY A 100 -7.44 4.26 0.81
N ALA A 101 -8.68 4.39 1.28
CA ALA A 101 -9.67 5.37 0.82
C ALA A 101 -9.33 6.79 1.29
N TRP A 102 -8.04 7.04 1.59
CA TRP A 102 -7.44 8.35 1.63
C TRP A 102 -8.00 9.13 0.44
N ASN A 103 -8.63 10.25 0.79
CA ASN A 103 -9.50 11.05 -0.05
C ASN A 103 -8.98 11.04 -1.50
N PRO A 104 -9.63 10.36 -2.46
CA PRO A 104 -9.18 10.36 -3.85
C PRO A 104 -9.01 11.81 -4.35
N ARG A 105 -9.73 12.75 -3.73
CA ARG A 105 -9.54 14.20 -3.83
C ARG A 105 -8.16 14.67 -3.37
N ALA A 106 -7.71 14.34 -2.16
CA ALA A 106 -6.36 14.71 -1.67
C ALA A 106 -5.24 14.13 -2.56
N ARG A 107 -5.45 12.92 -3.10
CA ARG A 107 -4.49 12.32 -4.05
C ARG A 107 -4.53 13.02 -5.41
N ALA A 108 -5.71 13.37 -5.90
CA ALA A 108 -5.88 14.14 -7.13
C ALA A 108 -5.30 15.55 -6.99
N GLU A 109 -5.53 16.23 -5.86
CA GLU A 109 -4.96 17.53 -5.51
C GLU A 109 -3.43 17.46 -5.43
N ALA A 110 -2.87 16.44 -4.77
CA ALA A 110 -1.42 16.24 -4.73
C ALA A 110 -0.82 15.99 -6.13
N LEU A 111 -1.54 15.28 -7.01
CA LEU A 111 -1.13 15.07 -8.40
C LEU A 111 -1.23 16.36 -9.22
N GLN A 112 -2.27 17.18 -9.01
CA GLN A 112 -2.43 18.48 -9.66
C GLN A 112 -1.35 19.46 -9.21
N ASP A 113 -1.03 19.54 -7.91
CA ASP A 113 0.07 20.36 -7.40
C ASP A 113 1.42 19.93 -7.97
N LEU A 114 1.65 18.62 -8.12
CA LEU A 114 2.82 18.08 -8.80
C LEU A 114 2.88 18.47 -10.28
N GLN A 115 1.76 18.37 -11.00
CA GLN A 115 1.68 18.77 -12.40
C GLN A 115 1.94 20.28 -12.55
N ALA A 116 1.34 21.11 -11.71
CA ALA A 116 1.54 22.55 -11.71
C ALA A 116 3.00 22.94 -11.40
N LYS A 117 3.64 22.25 -10.43
CA LYS A 117 5.08 22.43 -10.15
C LYS A 117 5.93 22.02 -11.34
N LYS A 118 5.63 20.88 -11.95
CA LYS A 118 6.34 20.39 -13.13
C LYS A 118 6.24 21.38 -14.30
N GLU A 119 5.05 21.93 -14.56
CA GLU A 119 4.85 22.94 -15.61
C GLU A 119 5.67 24.21 -15.36
N LYS A 120 5.72 24.69 -14.10
CA LYS A 120 6.58 25.82 -13.72
C LYS A 120 8.06 25.53 -13.97
N PHE A 121 8.54 24.35 -13.57
CA PHE A 121 9.94 23.95 -13.79
C PHE A 121 10.27 23.77 -15.28
N LEU A 122 9.33 23.27 -16.09
CA LEU A 122 9.51 23.14 -17.54
C LEU A 122 9.55 24.50 -18.23
N ALA A 123 8.73 25.45 -17.78
CA ALA A 123 8.73 26.82 -18.30
C ALA A 123 10.05 27.56 -18.01
N GLU A 124 10.68 27.28 -16.86
CA GLU A 124 11.95 27.88 -16.49
C GLU A 124 13.14 27.34 -17.31
N SER A 125 12.95 26.24 -18.05
CA SER A 125 13.88 25.62 -19.03
C SER A 125 15.34 25.45 -18.58
N SER A 126 15.61 25.59 -17.27
CA SER A 126 16.94 25.40 -16.71
C SER A 126 17.18 23.92 -16.44
N LEU A 127 18.30 23.42 -16.94
CA LEU A 127 18.74 22.04 -16.71
C LEU A 127 18.85 21.71 -15.21
N GLU A 128 19.21 22.72 -14.41
CA GLU A 128 19.32 22.60 -12.96
C GLU A 128 17.96 22.37 -12.27
N ALA A 129 16.90 23.06 -12.70
CA ALA A 129 15.55 22.84 -12.21
C ALA A 129 15.07 21.40 -12.50
N LEU A 130 15.32 20.91 -13.72
CA LEU A 130 14.99 19.53 -14.11
C LEU A 130 15.73 18.47 -13.26
N LEU A 131 16.99 18.73 -12.91
CA LEU A 131 17.78 17.85 -12.05
C LEU A 131 17.27 17.82 -10.60
N ILE A 132 16.95 18.99 -10.03
CA ILE A 132 16.38 19.09 -8.68
C ILE A 132 15.03 18.37 -8.63
N PHE A 133 14.17 18.59 -9.64
CA PHE A 133 12.89 17.92 -9.75
C PHE A 133 13.03 16.39 -9.86
N ASN A 134 13.94 15.90 -10.71
CA ASN A 134 14.20 14.46 -10.85
C ASN A 134 14.67 13.83 -9.51
N ARG A 135 15.54 14.54 -8.77
CA ARG A 135 16.01 14.09 -7.46
C ARG A 135 14.87 14.04 -6.44
N GLU A 136 14.00 15.04 -6.40
CA GLU A 136 12.85 15.04 -5.50
C GLU A 136 11.86 13.91 -5.83
N ASP A 137 11.59 13.67 -7.12
CA ASP A 137 10.77 12.54 -7.58
C ASP A 137 11.36 11.21 -7.12
N MET A 138 12.68 11.00 -7.25
CA MET A 138 13.34 9.78 -6.77
C MET A 138 13.17 9.56 -5.26
N TYR A 139 13.29 10.60 -4.43
CA TYR A 139 13.06 10.47 -2.99
C TYR A 139 11.62 10.10 -2.66
N ARG A 140 10.64 10.69 -3.37
CA ARG A 140 9.22 10.34 -3.20
C ARG A 140 8.93 8.90 -3.59
N TYR A 141 9.47 8.45 -4.72
CA TYR A 141 9.34 7.05 -5.13
C TYR A 141 9.98 6.09 -4.12
N HIS A 142 11.13 6.46 -3.54
CA HIS A 142 11.76 5.66 -2.49
C HIS A 142 10.85 5.53 -1.27
N ASP A 143 10.27 6.64 -0.81
CA ASP A 143 9.38 6.63 0.35
C ASP A 143 8.10 5.80 0.09
N ILE A 144 7.51 5.93 -1.09
CA ILE A 144 6.35 5.12 -1.50
C ILE A 144 6.73 3.64 -1.54
N ALA A 145 7.84 3.30 -2.20
CA ALA A 145 8.28 1.92 -2.36
C ALA A 145 8.59 1.27 -0.99
N THR A 146 9.32 1.97 -0.12
CA THR A 146 9.63 1.49 1.23
C THR A 146 8.40 1.38 2.11
N THR A 147 7.44 2.31 1.97
CA THR A 147 6.16 2.25 2.69
C THR A 147 5.33 1.06 2.25
N VAL A 148 5.23 0.80 0.94
CA VAL A 148 4.53 -0.36 0.39
C VAL A 148 5.21 -1.66 0.84
N ALA A 149 6.53 -1.75 0.75
CA ALA A 149 7.30 -2.92 1.18
C ALA A 149 7.13 -3.20 2.68
N ARG A 150 7.22 -2.18 3.54
CA ARG A 150 6.99 -2.33 4.99
C ARG A 150 5.58 -2.82 5.30
N ARG A 151 4.57 -2.34 4.56
CA ARG A 151 3.18 -2.79 4.72
C ARG A 151 3.00 -4.24 4.27
N ALA A 152 3.51 -4.58 3.08
CA ALA A 152 3.46 -5.94 2.55
C ALA A 152 4.15 -6.94 3.49
N SER A 153 5.34 -6.60 3.99
CA SER A 153 6.08 -7.40 4.96
C SER A 153 5.30 -7.63 6.25
N ARG A 154 4.67 -6.60 6.82
CA ARG A 154 3.83 -6.74 8.02
C ARG A 154 2.60 -7.59 7.77
N LEU A 155 1.94 -7.41 6.63
CA LEU A 155 0.77 -8.21 6.26
C LEU A 155 1.15 -9.67 6.03
N SER A 156 2.31 -9.94 5.43
CA SER A 156 2.85 -11.28 5.22
C SER A 156 3.19 -11.96 6.55
N ALA A 157 3.91 -11.26 7.44
CA ALA A 157 4.19 -11.76 8.79
C ALA A 157 2.91 -12.04 9.57
N PHE A 158 1.90 -11.18 9.47
CA PHE A 158 0.60 -11.43 10.07
C PHE A 158 -0.10 -12.66 9.49
N ALA A 159 -0.13 -12.82 8.17
CA ALA A 159 -0.73 -13.97 7.51
C ALA A 159 -0.04 -15.29 7.92
N MET A 160 1.30 -15.28 8.04
CA MET A 160 2.05 -16.42 8.57
C MET A 160 1.66 -16.74 10.01
N THR A 161 1.58 -15.73 10.88
CA THR A 161 1.18 -15.92 12.28
C THR A 161 -0.23 -16.50 12.38
N VAL A 162 -1.19 -16.00 11.59
CA VAL A 162 -2.56 -16.54 11.57
C VAL A 162 -2.58 -17.98 11.04
N GLY A 163 -1.87 -18.26 9.94
CA GLY A 163 -1.76 -19.62 9.40
C GLY A 163 -1.17 -20.60 10.42
N PHE A 164 -0.13 -20.18 11.14
CA PHE A 164 0.49 -20.94 12.20
C PHE A 164 -0.47 -21.21 13.37
N LEU A 165 -1.21 -20.20 13.83
CA LEU A 165 -2.19 -20.35 14.91
C LEU A 165 -3.30 -21.34 14.54
N VAL A 166 -3.78 -21.31 13.30
CA VAL A 166 -4.78 -22.29 12.80
C VAL A 166 -4.21 -23.71 12.82
N LEU A 167 -2.96 -23.91 12.42
CA LEU A 167 -2.30 -25.21 12.47
C LEU A 167 -2.15 -25.72 13.92
N VAL A 168 -1.71 -24.86 14.84
CA VAL A 168 -1.57 -25.20 16.26
C VAL A 168 -2.92 -25.55 16.87
N ALA A 169 -3.97 -24.77 16.60
CA ALA A 169 -5.32 -25.05 17.07
C ALA A 169 -5.85 -26.38 16.51
N GLY A 170 -5.60 -26.67 15.23
CA GLY A 170 -5.93 -27.96 14.62
C GLY A 170 -5.23 -29.13 15.30
N ALA A 171 -3.92 -29.00 15.56
CA ALA A 171 -3.13 -30.03 16.24
C ALA A 171 -3.62 -30.30 17.67
N ILE A 172 -3.90 -29.25 18.45
CA ILE A 172 -4.46 -29.37 19.81
C ILE A 172 -5.84 -30.05 19.77
N SER A 173 -6.68 -29.70 18.78
CA SER A 173 -8.02 -30.26 18.63
C SER A 173 -7.98 -31.78 18.38
N VAL A 174 -7.01 -32.27 17.60
CA VAL A 174 -6.83 -33.72 17.33
C VAL A 174 -6.47 -34.50 18.60
N VAL A 175 -5.72 -33.89 19.53
CA VAL A 175 -5.31 -34.54 20.79
C VAL A 175 -6.48 -34.64 21.78
N ILE A 176 -7.31 -33.60 21.87
CA ILE A 176 -8.39 -33.52 22.86
C ILE A 176 -9.59 -34.39 22.49
N ILE A 177 -9.94 -34.49 21.20
CA ILE A 177 -11.11 -35.23 20.75
C ILE A 177 -10.86 -36.72 20.88
N GLN A 178 -11.74 -37.48 21.54
CA GLN A 178 -11.56 -38.92 21.70
C GLN A 178 -12.08 -39.75 20.49
N ASN A 179 -13.00 -39.19 19.69
CA ASN A 179 -13.62 -39.90 18.57
C ASN A 179 -12.69 -40.02 17.36
N ASN A 180 -12.32 -41.25 16.99
CA ASN A 180 -11.45 -41.56 15.85
C ASN A 180 -11.96 -40.98 14.53
N THR A 181 -13.26 -41.07 14.24
CA THR A 181 -13.84 -40.53 12.99
C THR A 181 -13.67 -39.01 12.91
N SER A 182 -13.90 -38.31 14.02
CA SER A 182 -13.72 -36.86 14.08
C SER A 182 -12.25 -36.46 13.98
N LYS A 183 -11.33 -37.22 14.58
CA LYS A 183 -9.87 -36.99 14.45
C LYS A 183 -9.42 -37.03 12.99
N ILE A 184 -9.86 -38.03 12.22
CA ILE A 184 -9.48 -38.19 10.82
C ILE A 184 -9.95 -37.00 9.98
N VAL A 185 -11.21 -36.58 10.17
CA VAL A 185 -11.77 -35.44 9.43
C VAL A 185 -11.04 -34.14 9.77
N ILE A 186 -10.76 -33.89 11.05
CA ILE A 186 -10.05 -32.68 11.48
C ILE A 186 -8.60 -32.70 10.97
N ALA A 187 -7.91 -33.83 11.08
CA ALA A 187 -6.55 -33.98 10.55
C ALA A 187 -6.50 -33.71 9.04
N ALA A 188 -7.44 -34.25 8.26
CA ALA A 188 -7.54 -33.99 6.83
C ALA A 188 -7.82 -32.52 6.52
N LEU A 189 -8.71 -31.87 7.28
CA LEU A 189 -9.05 -30.46 7.10
C LEU A 189 -7.88 -29.54 7.46
N THR A 190 -7.16 -29.83 8.55
CA THR A 190 -5.94 -29.11 8.95
C THR A 190 -4.83 -29.30 7.92
N ALA A 191 -4.64 -30.50 7.39
CA ALA A 191 -3.67 -30.77 6.32
C ALA A 191 -3.98 -29.99 5.04
N LEU A 192 -5.26 -29.97 4.62
CA LEU A 192 -5.71 -29.17 3.47
C LEU A 192 -5.51 -27.68 3.72
N GLY A 193 -5.85 -27.18 4.91
CA GLY A 193 -5.64 -25.79 5.30
C GLY A 193 -4.16 -25.38 5.24
N GLY A 194 -3.27 -26.24 5.76
CA GLY A 194 -1.82 -26.05 5.67
C GLY A 194 -1.32 -26.02 4.22
N LEU A 195 -1.82 -26.92 3.37
CA LEU A 195 -1.47 -26.98 1.96
C LEU A 195 -1.92 -25.72 1.19
N PHE A 196 -3.15 -25.25 1.42
CA PHE A 196 -3.63 -23.99 0.84
C PHE A 196 -2.84 -22.78 1.33
N SER A 197 -2.53 -22.73 2.63
CA SER A 197 -1.72 -21.66 3.20
C SER A 197 -0.33 -21.61 2.58
N GLY A 198 0.35 -22.75 2.46
CA GLY A 198 1.65 -22.86 1.80
C GLY A 198 1.59 -22.44 0.33
N TYR A 199 0.57 -22.87 -0.41
CA TYR A 199 0.39 -22.49 -1.81
C TYR A 199 0.16 -20.99 -2.00
N ILE A 200 -0.68 -20.38 -1.15
CA ILE A 200 -0.95 -18.93 -1.17
C ILE A 200 0.34 -18.17 -0.88
N THR A 201 1.06 -18.52 0.19
CA THR A 201 2.33 -17.87 0.56
C THR A 201 3.35 -17.96 -0.57
N LYS A 202 3.53 -19.14 -1.18
CA LYS A 202 4.44 -19.31 -2.33
C LYS A 202 4.06 -18.41 -3.51
N THR A 203 2.77 -18.32 -3.81
CA THR A 203 2.27 -17.48 -4.91
C THR A 203 2.51 -16.01 -4.63
N PHE A 204 2.27 -15.55 -3.40
CA PHE A 204 2.53 -14.17 -3.01
C PHE A 204 4.01 -13.80 -3.09
N PHE A 205 4.91 -14.66 -2.58
CA PHE A 205 6.35 -14.41 -2.69
C PHE A 205 6.82 -14.35 -4.14
N THR A 206 6.34 -15.26 -4.98
CA THR A 206 6.69 -15.25 -6.41
C THR A 206 6.20 -13.97 -7.10
N ALA A 207 5.01 -13.48 -6.75
CA ALA A 207 4.48 -12.22 -7.28
C ALA A 207 5.26 -11.00 -6.78
N GLU A 208 5.65 -11.00 -5.50
CA GLU A 208 6.47 -9.95 -4.89
C GLU A 208 7.86 -9.88 -5.53
N GLU A 209 8.54 -11.01 -5.69
CA GLU A 209 9.84 -11.09 -6.36
C GLU A 209 9.77 -10.54 -7.78
N LYS A 210 8.73 -10.87 -8.54
CA LYS A 210 8.51 -10.32 -9.89
C LYS A 210 8.29 -8.82 -9.86
N ALA A 211 7.49 -8.31 -8.92
CA ALA A 211 7.24 -6.88 -8.79
C ALA A 211 8.50 -6.10 -8.37
N VAL A 212 9.29 -6.65 -7.44
CA VAL A 212 10.57 -6.08 -7.01
C VAL A 212 11.59 -6.08 -8.14
N ASN A 213 11.67 -7.17 -8.92
CA ASN A 213 12.54 -7.23 -10.10
C ASN A 213 12.13 -6.21 -11.17
N GLN A 214 10.83 -6.05 -11.42
CA GLN A 214 10.33 -5.00 -12.32
C GLN A 214 10.70 -3.61 -11.80
N LEU A 215 10.53 -3.38 -10.49
CA LEU A 215 10.92 -2.12 -9.85
C LEU A 215 12.42 -1.88 -10.05
N TYR A 216 13.28 -2.85 -9.73
CA TYR A 216 14.73 -2.71 -9.90
C TYR A 216 15.12 -2.32 -11.34
N LYS A 217 14.49 -2.92 -12.35
CA LYS A 217 14.69 -2.54 -13.76
C LYS A 217 14.30 -1.08 -14.03
N TYR A 218 13.18 -0.60 -13.50
CA TYR A 218 12.77 0.80 -13.63
C TYR A 218 13.73 1.78 -12.92
N TRP A 219 14.35 1.38 -11.80
CA TRP A 219 15.28 2.23 -11.06
C TRP A 219 16.67 2.35 -11.72
N GLN A 220 17.03 1.46 -12.64
CA GLN A 220 18.30 1.59 -13.37
C GLN A 220 18.28 2.76 -14.37
N GLN A 221 17.13 3.02 -15.00
CA GLN A 221 16.98 4.09 -16.00
C GLN A 221 17.31 5.52 -15.50
N PRO A 222 16.77 6.02 -14.36
CA PRO A 222 17.11 7.35 -13.87
C PRO A 222 18.56 7.48 -13.42
N ARG A 223 19.19 6.38 -13.01
CA ARG A 223 20.62 6.37 -12.63
C ARG A 223 21.52 6.58 -13.85
N GLU A 224 21.18 6.00 -14.99
CA GLU A 224 21.92 6.24 -16.24
C GLU A 224 21.80 7.69 -16.68
N ALA A 225 20.61 8.28 -16.57
CA ALA A 225 20.40 9.69 -16.84
C ALA A 225 21.23 10.61 -15.92
N SER A 226 21.35 10.28 -14.63
CA SER A 226 22.16 11.08 -13.71
C SER A 226 23.65 10.98 -13.99
N TYR A 227 24.17 9.82 -14.41
CA TYR A 227 25.57 9.69 -14.87
C TYR A 227 25.85 10.50 -16.13
N LEU A 228 24.91 10.51 -17.07
CA LEU A 228 25.05 11.24 -18.33
C LEU A 228 25.08 12.76 -18.08
N LEU A 229 24.22 13.25 -17.20
CA LEU A 229 24.21 14.67 -16.77
C LEU A 229 25.46 15.03 -15.95
N ALA A 230 25.96 14.13 -15.12
CA ALA A 230 27.23 14.35 -14.41
C ALA A 230 28.40 14.42 -15.39
N ALA A 231 28.43 13.53 -16.38
CA ALA A 231 29.45 13.52 -17.43
C ALA A 231 29.39 14.78 -18.30
N GLU A 232 28.19 15.27 -18.63
CA GLU A 232 27.99 16.55 -19.32
C GLU A 232 28.55 17.72 -18.51
N ARG A 233 28.28 17.77 -17.20
CA ARG A 233 28.78 18.84 -16.32
C ARG A 233 30.30 18.83 -16.24
N VAL A 234 30.90 17.66 -16.05
CA VAL A 234 32.37 17.50 -16.06
C VAL A 234 32.92 17.95 -17.42
N ALA A 235 32.32 17.53 -18.54
CA ALA A 235 32.76 17.93 -19.87
C ALA A 235 32.69 19.46 -20.10
N ARG A 236 31.71 20.17 -19.51
CA ARG A 236 31.64 21.64 -19.58
C ARG A 236 32.82 22.34 -18.88
N GLU A 237 33.36 21.74 -17.83
CA GLU A 237 34.46 22.28 -17.01
C GLU A 237 35.86 22.02 -17.62
N LEU A 238 35.97 21.19 -18.66
CA LEU A 238 37.24 20.93 -19.36
C LEU A 238 37.59 22.05 -20.37
N ASN A 239 38.90 22.32 -20.54
CA ASN A 239 39.43 23.26 -21.54
C ASN A 239 39.36 22.72 -22.99
N ASP A 240 39.35 23.65 -23.95
CA ASP A 240 38.95 23.44 -25.37
C ASP A 240 39.44 22.16 -26.07
N PRO A 241 40.73 21.79 -26.08
CA PRO A 241 41.17 20.62 -26.87
C PRO A 241 40.73 19.28 -26.27
N ALA A 242 40.44 19.22 -24.97
CA ALA A 242 39.98 17.99 -24.30
C ALA A 242 38.45 17.88 -24.23
N LYS A 243 37.77 19.03 -24.36
CA LYS A 243 36.31 19.15 -24.28
C LYS A 243 35.60 18.43 -25.42
N GLU A 244 36.07 18.61 -26.65
CA GLU A 244 35.47 17.98 -27.83
C GLU A 244 35.55 16.45 -27.75
N ARG A 245 36.71 15.90 -27.37
CA ARG A 245 36.92 14.46 -27.15
C ARG A 245 36.02 13.91 -26.04
N ALA A 246 35.90 14.63 -24.92
CA ALA A 246 35.04 14.23 -23.81
C ALA A 246 33.56 14.18 -24.22
N TYR A 247 33.07 15.14 -25.01
CA TYR A 247 31.70 15.12 -25.52
C TYR A 247 31.45 13.97 -26.49
N THR A 248 32.39 13.69 -27.41
CA THR A 248 32.27 12.54 -28.31
C THR A 248 32.14 11.24 -27.52
N ASP A 249 32.99 11.05 -26.50
CA ASP A 249 32.94 9.85 -25.65
C ASP A 249 31.63 9.73 -24.86
N VAL A 250 31.10 10.83 -24.32
CA VAL A 250 29.82 10.83 -23.60
C VAL A 250 28.67 10.49 -24.54
N ILE A 251 28.62 11.08 -25.73
CA ILE A 251 27.58 10.82 -26.74
C ILE A 251 27.66 9.38 -27.25
N THR A 252 28.86 8.88 -27.55
CA THR A 252 29.06 7.49 -28.00
C THR A 252 28.62 6.49 -26.94
N LYS A 253 28.98 6.72 -25.66
CA LYS A 253 28.51 5.87 -24.56
C LYS A 253 26.99 5.96 -24.38
N ALA A 254 26.41 7.15 -24.45
CA ALA A 254 24.96 7.36 -24.39
C ALA A 254 24.21 6.56 -25.46
N LEU A 255 24.67 6.65 -26.72
CA LEU A 255 24.08 5.92 -27.84
C LEU A 255 24.24 4.40 -27.68
N SER A 256 25.38 3.93 -27.17
CA SER A 256 25.61 2.50 -26.92
C SER A 256 24.63 1.92 -25.89
N ILE A 257 24.27 2.68 -24.85
CA ILE A 257 23.31 2.24 -23.83
C ILE A 257 21.91 2.09 -24.45
N VAL A 258 21.50 3.03 -25.30
CA VAL A 258 20.21 2.97 -26.00
C VAL A 258 20.14 1.75 -26.92
N LEU A 259 21.20 1.49 -27.70
CA LEU A 259 21.27 0.35 -28.61
C LEU A 259 21.25 -1.00 -27.89
N ILE A 260 22.00 -1.13 -26.79
CA ILE A 260 22.01 -2.35 -25.97
C ILE A 260 20.62 -2.63 -25.39
N LYS A 261 19.91 -1.58 -24.97
CA LYS A 261 18.55 -1.71 -24.44
C LYS A 261 17.57 -2.24 -25.48
N GLU A 262 17.64 -1.72 -26.72
CA GLU A 262 16.77 -2.18 -27.81
C GLU A 262 16.99 -3.67 -28.13
N GLN A 263 18.23 -4.15 -28.10
CA GLN A 263 18.54 -5.58 -28.26
C GLN A 263 18.00 -6.44 -27.11
N LEU A 264 18.13 -5.96 -25.86
CA LEU A 264 17.63 -6.67 -24.67
C LEU A 264 16.10 -6.79 -24.66
N ASP A 265 15.38 -5.75 -25.08
CA ASP A 265 13.92 -5.78 -25.17
C ASP A 265 13.45 -6.77 -26.26
N LEU A 266 14.15 -6.83 -27.39
CA LEU A 266 13.90 -7.81 -28.46
C LEU A 266 14.15 -9.26 -28.03
N GLU A 267 15.17 -9.50 -27.20
CA GLU A 267 15.48 -10.84 -26.68
C GLU A 267 14.50 -11.26 -25.58
N ALA A 268 14.07 -10.33 -24.73
CA ALA A 268 13.07 -10.59 -23.70
C ALA A 268 11.70 -10.98 -24.30
N ASP A 269 11.27 -10.33 -25.38
CA ASP A 269 10.03 -10.67 -26.09
C ASP A 269 10.12 -12.05 -26.77
N ASN A 270 11.28 -12.42 -27.32
CA ASN A 270 11.51 -13.75 -27.87
C ASN A 270 11.47 -14.86 -26.80
N VAL A 271 12.04 -14.62 -25.62
CA VAL A 271 12.00 -15.57 -24.50
C VAL A 271 10.59 -15.70 -23.92
N ALA A 272 9.85 -14.60 -23.81
CA ALA A 272 8.44 -14.62 -23.39
C ALA A 272 7.54 -15.32 -24.41
N GLY A 273 7.80 -15.16 -25.71
CA GLY A 273 7.12 -15.86 -26.79
C GLY A 273 7.37 -17.38 -26.80
N ASN A 274 8.61 -17.80 -26.54
CA ASN A 274 8.96 -19.23 -26.49
C ASN A 274 8.49 -19.94 -25.20
N GLY A 275 8.33 -19.22 -24.09
CA GLY A 275 7.75 -19.76 -22.85
C GLY A 275 6.26 -20.11 -22.95
N ALA A 276 5.53 -19.54 -23.93
CA ALA A 276 4.11 -19.83 -24.14
C ALA A 276 3.86 -21.15 -24.90
N LEU A 277 4.88 -21.73 -25.54
CA LEU A 277 4.75 -22.91 -26.41
C LEU A 277 4.79 -24.27 -25.68
N THR A 278 4.98 -24.32 -24.35
CA THR A 278 4.85 -25.56 -23.58
C THR A 278 3.53 -25.69 -22.81
N SER A 279 2.70 -24.63 -22.80
CA SER A 279 1.32 -24.78 -22.35
C SER A 279 0.51 -25.44 -23.47
N LYS A 280 0.19 -26.73 -23.29
CA LYS A 280 -0.75 -27.50 -24.11
C LYS A 280 -1.86 -26.59 -24.66
N PRO A 281 -2.15 -26.59 -25.98
CA PRO A 281 -3.16 -25.71 -26.56
C PRO A 281 -4.49 -25.97 -25.88
N ARG A 282 -4.89 -25.05 -25.01
CA ARG A 282 -6.19 -25.09 -24.35
C ARG A 282 -7.19 -24.73 -25.44
N THR A 283 -7.87 -25.75 -25.95
CA THR A 283 -8.92 -25.65 -26.96
C THR A 283 -9.89 -24.53 -26.59
N ARG A 284 -9.69 -23.38 -27.24
CA ARG A 284 -10.47 -22.18 -27.03
C ARG A 284 -11.82 -22.45 -27.68
N ARG A 285 -12.82 -22.84 -26.89
CA ARG A 285 -14.21 -22.88 -27.32
C ARG A 285 -14.56 -21.52 -27.95
N PRO A 286 -15.17 -21.49 -29.15
CA PRO A 286 -15.56 -20.24 -29.78
C PRO A 286 -16.60 -19.56 -28.89
N ARG A 287 -16.21 -18.41 -28.32
CA ARG A 287 -17.08 -17.58 -27.49
C ARG A 287 -17.95 -16.79 -28.44
N GLY A 288 -19.24 -17.09 -28.45
CA GLY A 288 -20.25 -16.42 -29.26
C GLY A 288 -20.14 -14.90 -29.15
N SER A 289 -20.16 -14.26 -30.31
CA SER A 289 -20.12 -12.81 -30.47
C SER A 289 -21.35 -12.17 -29.82
N THR A 290 -21.18 -11.60 -28.63
CA THR A 290 -22.12 -10.61 -28.13
C THR A 290 -21.92 -9.35 -28.96
N ARG A 291 -22.85 -9.13 -29.88
CA ARG A 291 -23.01 -7.94 -30.72
C ARG A 291 -22.99 -6.70 -29.82
N VAL A 292 -21.91 -5.93 -29.87
CA VAL A 292 -21.83 -4.60 -29.24
C VAL A 292 -22.73 -3.68 -30.06
N GLN A 293 -23.81 -3.22 -29.42
CA GLN A 293 -24.76 -2.26 -29.94
C GLN A 293 -24.10 -0.86 -29.92
N PRO A 294 -24.06 -0.11 -31.03
CA PRO A 294 -23.49 1.23 -31.03
C PRO A 294 -24.35 2.17 -30.17
N ASN A 295 -23.69 2.85 -29.23
CA ASN A 295 -24.28 3.90 -28.39
C ASN A 295 -24.84 5.04 -29.26
N ASN A 296 -26.15 5.24 -29.21
CA ASN A 296 -26.78 6.48 -29.65
C ASN A 296 -26.51 7.60 -28.63
N PRO A 297 -26.19 8.83 -29.06
CA PRO A 297 -26.10 9.98 -28.17
C PRO A 297 -27.49 10.38 -27.63
N PRO A 298 -27.57 10.95 -26.40
CA PRO A 298 -28.82 11.39 -25.81
C PRO A 298 -29.42 12.56 -26.57
N ALA A 299 -30.73 12.48 -26.80
CA ALA A 299 -31.55 13.51 -27.41
C ALA A 299 -31.50 14.82 -26.62
N GLN A 300 -31.27 15.94 -27.33
CA GLN A 300 -31.44 17.27 -26.78
C GLN A 300 -32.93 17.53 -26.52
N PRO A 301 -33.31 18.12 -25.37
CA PRO A 301 -34.68 18.54 -25.13
C PRO A 301 -34.99 19.78 -25.98
N ASN A 302 -36.04 19.65 -26.81
CA ASN A 302 -36.65 20.74 -27.56
C ASN A 302 -37.02 21.90 -26.63
N GLY A 303 -36.37 23.05 -26.82
CA GLY A 303 -36.83 24.33 -26.31
C GLY A 303 -38.11 24.74 -27.01
N GLN A 304 -39.23 24.59 -26.31
CA GLN A 304 -40.52 25.16 -26.68
C GLN A 304 -40.42 26.69 -26.66
N GLY A 305 -40.84 27.30 -27.76
CA GLY A 305 -41.18 28.71 -27.79
C GLY A 305 -42.37 28.99 -26.89
N SER A 306 -42.29 30.10 -26.15
CA SER A 306 -43.45 30.77 -25.58
C SER A 306 -43.38 32.23 -26.01
N ALA A 307 -44.32 32.59 -26.86
CA ALA A 307 -44.72 33.95 -27.15
C ALA A 307 -45.58 34.48 -26.00
N ALA A 308 -45.30 35.70 -25.56
CA ALA A 308 -46.22 36.65 -24.94
C ALA A 308 -45.57 38.03 -25.16
N ALA A 309 -45.99 38.83 -26.13
CA ALA A 309 -47.21 39.66 -26.13
C ALA A 309 -47.17 40.74 -25.06
N ASP A 310 -47.00 41.98 -25.54
CA ASP A 310 -47.64 43.23 -25.11
C ASP A 310 -47.99 43.41 -23.63
N THR A 311 -47.43 44.46 -23.02
CA THR A 311 -48.24 45.63 -22.59
C THR A 311 -47.37 46.77 -22.02
N ALA A 312 -47.69 47.98 -22.51
CA ALA A 312 -47.44 49.32 -21.98
C ALA A 312 -46.00 49.87 -21.93
#